data_AF-A0A933QFX3-F1
#
_entry.id   AF-A0A933QFX3-F1
#
_cell.length_a   1.000
_cell.length_b   1.000
_cell.length_c   1.000
_cell.angle_alpha   90.00
_cell.angle_beta   90.00
_cell.angle_gamma   90.00
#
_symmetry.space_group_name_H-M   'P 1'
#
loop_
_entity.id
_entity.type
_entity.pdbx_description
1 polymer ?
#
loop_
_entity_poly.entity_id
_entity_poly.type
_entity_poly.pdbx_seq_one_letter_code
_entity_poly.pdbx_strand_id
1 'polypeptide(L)'
;MKTFSKRATAVLVTAGLGLAATAGWSAESLQDVMKRRSLSQQDLLAAAKTYVPTGKRDEFIAFSSGGQSGQVIVYAIPSMRILKYIGVFTPEPWQGYGFDEESKKVLAGGRIDGKDITWGDTHHPGFSETNGEADGQFLFINDKANPRIAVLDLRDFETKQIVVNPSYKSEHGGAFVTPNTE
;
A
#
# COMPACT_ATOMS: atom_id res chain seq x y z
N MET A 1 -51.87 69.26 41.09
CA MET A 1 -52.42 68.74 39.82
C MET A 1 -51.33 68.68 38.77
N LYS A 2 -51.10 67.48 38.22
CA LYS A 2 -50.64 67.13 36.86
C LYS A 2 -49.67 65.95 36.91
N THR A 3 -50.28 64.77 36.86
CA THR A 3 -49.72 63.50 36.40
C THR A 3 -49.22 63.63 34.96
N PHE A 4 -48.08 63.04 34.60
CA PHE A 4 -47.90 62.35 33.32
C PHE A 4 -46.80 61.29 33.43
N SER A 5 -47.20 60.05 33.14
CA SER A 5 -46.42 58.82 33.04
C SER A 5 -45.68 58.73 31.71
N LYS A 6 -44.55 57.98 31.67
CA LYS A 6 -44.03 57.15 30.56
C LYS A 6 -42.70 56.53 31.03
N ARG A 7 -42.69 55.25 31.44
CA ARG A 7 -42.38 54.05 30.63
C ARG A 7 -40.97 54.05 29.99
N ALA A 8 -40.28 52.94 30.28
CA ALA A 8 -39.17 52.32 29.53
C ALA A 8 -37.79 52.98 29.63
N THR A 9 -37.01 52.56 30.62
CA THR A 9 -35.54 52.56 30.49
C THR A 9 -35.14 51.15 30.06
N ALA A 10 -34.71 51.06 28.81
CA ALA A 10 -34.29 49.83 28.15
C ALA A 10 -33.06 49.22 28.83
N VAL A 11 -33.14 47.91 29.08
CA VAL A 11 -32.00 47.03 29.33
C VAL A 11 -31.14 47.03 28.07
N LEU A 12 -29.92 47.55 28.16
CA LEU A 12 -28.98 47.59 27.03
C LEU A 12 -27.53 47.50 27.51
N VAL A 13 -27.18 46.48 28.31
CA VAL A 13 -25.76 46.09 28.53
C VAL A 13 -25.65 44.59 28.77
N THR A 14 -25.96 43.75 27.76
CA THR A 14 -25.51 42.34 27.72
C THR A 14 -25.44 41.86 26.26
N ALA A 15 -24.60 42.50 25.44
CA ALA A 15 -24.27 42.02 24.09
C ALA A 15 -22.78 42.22 23.77
N GLY A 16 -21.91 41.99 24.76
CA GLY A 16 -20.45 42.17 24.61
C GLY A 16 -19.59 40.94 24.92
N LEU A 17 -20.19 39.79 25.24
CA LEU A 17 -19.47 38.61 25.74
C LEU A 17 -19.84 37.30 25.02
N GLY A 18 -20.42 37.39 23.81
CA GLY A 18 -20.84 36.22 23.02
C GLY A 18 -20.02 35.93 21.76
N LEU A 19 -18.95 36.71 21.48
CA LEU A 19 -18.21 36.65 20.20
C LEU A 19 -16.71 36.40 20.34
N ALA A 20 -16.22 36.05 21.52
CA ALA A 20 -14.78 35.88 21.78
C ALA A 20 -14.36 34.42 22.10
N ALA A 21 -15.18 33.42 21.75
CA ALA A 21 -14.87 32.00 21.98
C ALA A 21 -14.82 31.15 20.70
N THR A 22 -14.72 31.78 19.53
CA THR A 22 -14.41 31.12 18.25
C THR A 22 -13.26 31.83 17.53
N ALA A 23 -12.19 32.15 18.26
CA ALA A 23 -10.87 32.22 17.65
C ALA A 23 -10.43 30.75 17.51
N GLY A 24 -10.85 30.04 16.46
CA GLY A 24 -10.27 30.27 15.16
C GLY A 24 -8.82 29.85 15.25
N TRP A 25 -8.54 28.54 15.29
CA TRP A 25 -7.25 28.06 14.82
C TRP A 25 -7.12 28.56 13.38
N SER A 26 -6.48 29.71 13.17
CA SER A 26 -6.19 30.18 11.83
C SER A 26 -5.37 29.07 11.19
N ALA A 27 -5.88 28.47 10.12
CA ALA A 27 -5.08 27.55 9.32
C ALA A 27 -3.75 28.25 8.99
N GLU A 28 -2.62 27.62 9.33
CA GLU A 28 -1.29 28.15 9.00
C GLU A 28 -1.23 28.45 7.50
N SER A 29 -0.60 29.56 7.11
CA SER A 29 -0.33 29.81 5.70
C SER A 29 0.76 28.87 5.19
N LEU A 30 0.86 28.71 3.86
CA LEU A 30 1.95 27.93 3.26
C LEU A 30 3.33 28.48 3.67
N GLN A 31 3.46 29.81 3.76
CA GLN A 31 4.70 30.48 4.15
C GLN A 31 5.06 30.20 5.62
N ASP A 32 4.07 30.14 6.52
CA ASP A 32 4.30 29.78 7.93
C ASP A 32 4.83 28.35 8.05
N VAL A 33 4.24 27.42 7.30
CA VAL A 33 4.69 26.02 7.25
C VAL A 33 6.12 25.92 6.70
N MET A 34 6.42 26.62 5.61
CA MET A 34 7.76 26.64 5.03
C MET A 34 8.79 27.15 6.04
N LYS A 35 8.53 28.27 6.71
CA LYS A 35 9.44 28.84 7.70
C LYS A 35 9.62 27.92 8.91
N ARG A 36 8.54 27.37 9.46
CA ARG A 36 8.57 26.48 10.63
C ARG A 36 9.30 25.17 10.38
N ARG A 37 9.17 24.63 9.16
CA ARG A 37 9.81 23.37 8.74
C ARG A 37 11.15 23.56 8.02
N SER A 38 11.61 24.80 7.88
CA SER A 38 12.82 25.14 7.12
C SER A 38 12.81 24.61 5.69
N LEU A 39 11.66 24.71 5.00
CA LEU A 39 11.47 24.21 3.64
C LEU A 39 11.66 25.32 2.61
N SER A 40 12.37 24.99 1.53
CA SER A 40 12.45 25.80 0.32
C SER A 40 11.24 25.58 -0.59
N GLN A 41 11.08 26.42 -1.61
CA GLN A 41 10.08 26.20 -2.66
C GLN A 41 10.36 24.90 -3.45
N GLN A 42 11.62 24.51 -3.58
CA GLN A 42 12.01 23.27 -4.25
C GLN A 42 11.56 22.04 -3.46
N ASP A 43 11.65 22.07 -2.13
CA ASP A 43 11.16 20.98 -1.27
C ASP A 43 9.64 20.83 -1.40
N LEU A 44 8.90 21.94 -1.47
CA LEU A 44 7.47 21.91 -1.71
C LEU A 44 7.12 21.34 -3.09
N LEU A 45 7.87 21.71 -4.13
CA LEU A 45 7.68 21.14 -5.47
C LEU A 45 7.94 19.63 -5.48
N ALA A 46 8.99 19.16 -4.80
CA ALA A 46 9.28 17.74 -4.66
C ALA A 46 8.16 17.01 -3.92
N ALA A 47 7.65 17.58 -2.81
CA ALA A 47 6.52 17.02 -2.08
C ALA A 47 5.22 16.99 -2.91
N ALA A 48 4.96 18.03 -3.69
CA ALA A 48 3.78 18.08 -4.57
C ALA A 48 3.83 17.01 -5.68
N LYS A 49 5.02 16.61 -6.13
CA LYS A 49 5.19 15.53 -7.12
C LYS A 49 4.88 14.13 -6.59
N THR A 50 4.96 13.92 -5.27
CA THR A 50 4.64 12.62 -4.64
C THR A 50 3.27 12.60 -3.98
N TYR A 51 2.65 13.77 -3.80
CA TYR A 51 1.34 13.88 -3.17
C TYR A 51 0.21 13.55 -4.15
N VAL A 52 -0.61 12.54 -3.81
CA VAL A 52 -1.84 12.21 -4.53
C VAL A 52 -3.05 12.50 -3.62
N PRO A 53 -3.91 13.47 -3.99
CA PRO A 53 -5.07 13.82 -3.17
C PRO A 53 -6.08 12.67 -3.00
N THR A 54 -6.90 12.77 -1.96
CA THR A 54 -8.03 11.85 -1.77
C THR A 54 -8.95 11.86 -2.98
N GLY A 55 -9.40 10.68 -3.42
CA GLY A 55 -10.24 10.51 -4.60
C GLY A 55 -9.49 10.55 -5.94
N LYS A 56 -8.17 10.73 -5.95
CA LYS A 56 -7.33 10.62 -7.14
C LYS A 56 -6.60 9.27 -7.17
N ARG A 57 -6.28 8.82 -8.39
CA ARG A 57 -5.53 7.59 -8.65
C ARG A 57 -4.05 7.91 -8.86
N ASP A 58 -3.21 7.00 -8.42
CA ASP A 58 -1.81 6.94 -8.80
C ASP A 58 -1.67 6.53 -10.27
N GLU A 59 -0.48 6.80 -10.84
CA GLU A 59 -0.19 6.55 -12.25
C GLU A 59 0.28 5.12 -12.48
N PHE A 60 1.10 4.59 -11.56
CA PHE A 60 1.64 3.24 -11.67
C PHE A 60 1.37 2.40 -10.43
N ILE A 61 1.41 1.09 -10.62
CA ILE A 61 1.43 0.09 -9.56
C ILE A 61 2.79 -0.60 -9.62
N ALA A 62 3.44 -0.70 -8.46
CA ALA A 62 4.66 -1.45 -8.30
C ALA A 62 4.38 -2.72 -7.52
N PHE A 63 4.97 -3.83 -7.99
CA PHE A 63 4.99 -5.11 -7.31
C PHE A 63 6.38 -5.32 -6.76
N SER A 64 6.49 -5.48 -5.46
CA SER A 64 7.76 -5.55 -4.76
C SER A 64 7.83 -6.80 -3.91
N SER A 65 9.03 -7.37 -3.83
CA SER A 65 9.31 -8.43 -2.88
C SER A 65 9.08 -7.92 -1.45
N GLY A 66 8.52 -8.78 -0.60
CA GLY A 66 8.48 -8.60 0.85
C GLY A 66 9.78 -9.05 1.54
N GLY A 67 10.73 -9.63 0.83
CA GLY A 67 11.93 -10.23 1.41
C GLY A 67 11.58 -11.44 2.26
N GLN A 68 12.19 -11.50 3.45
CA GLN A 68 12.09 -12.61 4.40
C GLN A 68 10.69 -12.77 5.03
N SER A 69 9.78 -11.88 4.69
CA SER A 69 8.38 -12.00 5.06
C SER A 69 7.63 -12.98 4.15
N GLY A 70 8.09 -13.18 2.91
CA GLY A 70 7.59 -14.23 2.01
C GLY A 70 6.37 -13.85 1.16
N GLN A 71 5.92 -12.60 1.19
CA GLN A 71 4.82 -12.07 0.37
C GLN A 71 5.30 -11.18 -0.78
N VAL A 72 4.34 -10.71 -1.60
CA VAL A 72 4.49 -9.60 -2.54
C VAL A 72 3.73 -8.39 -2.02
N ILE A 73 4.37 -7.21 -2.05
CA ILE A 73 3.77 -5.94 -1.68
C ILE A 73 3.38 -5.18 -2.96
N VAL A 74 2.12 -4.80 -3.05
CA VAL A 74 1.60 -3.96 -4.12
C VAL A 74 1.48 -2.54 -3.58
N TYR A 75 2.20 -1.58 -4.16
CA TYR A 75 2.09 -0.18 -3.79
C TYR A 75 1.95 0.73 -5.00
N ALA A 76 1.38 1.91 -4.76
CA ALA A 76 1.07 2.88 -5.79
C ALA A 76 2.21 3.90 -5.95
N ILE A 77 2.45 4.38 -7.17
CA ILE A 77 3.43 5.43 -7.47
C ILE A 77 2.70 6.61 -8.13
N PRO A 78 2.89 7.85 -7.64
CA PRO A 78 3.99 8.29 -6.78
C PRO A 78 3.67 8.38 -5.28
N SER A 79 2.46 8.06 -4.84
CA SER A 79 2.06 8.22 -3.43
C SER A 79 2.74 7.27 -2.45
N MET A 80 3.35 6.19 -2.95
CA MET A 80 3.99 5.13 -2.17
C MET A 80 3.05 4.44 -1.17
N ARG A 81 1.73 4.54 -1.38
CA ARG A 81 0.73 3.89 -0.53
C ARG A 81 0.70 2.39 -0.84
N ILE A 82 0.76 1.57 0.20
CA ILE A 82 0.54 0.12 0.09
C ILE A 82 -0.94 -0.11 -0.22
N LEU A 83 -1.21 -0.82 -1.30
CA LEU A 83 -2.56 -1.15 -1.77
C LEU A 83 -2.97 -2.56 -1.34
N LYS A 84 -2.04 -3.52 -1.37
CA LYS A 84 -2.30 -4.92 -1.03
C LYS A 84 -0.99 -5.63 -0.65
N TYR A 85 -1.10 -6.60 0.25
CA TYR A 85 -0.12 -7.68 0.36
C TYR A 85 -0.73 -8.92 -0.29
N ILE A 86 0.02 -9.62 -1.12
CA ILE A 86 -0.39 -10.88 -1.72
C ILE A 86 0.33 -12.00 -0.98
N GLY A 87 -0.40 -12.87 -0.28
CA GLY A 87 0.18 -14.06 0.33
C GLY A 87 0.81 -14.97 -0.72
N VAL A 88 2.06 -15.39 -0.51
CA VAL A 88 2.79 -16.28 -1.44
C VAL A 88 3.37 -17.48 -0.70
N PHE A 89 4.46 -17.30 0.03
CA PHE A 89 5.20 -18.40 0.68
C PHE A 89 4.89 -18.54 2.18
N THR A 90 4.38 -17.47 2.79
CA THR A 90 4.03 -17.41 4.21
C THR A 90 2.50 -17.35 4.34
N PRO A 91 1.87 -18.13 5.23
CA PRO A 91 0.45 -18.00 5.55
C PRO A 91 0.11 -16.58 6.05
N GLU A 92 -0.98 -16.01 5.56
CA GLU A 92 -1.46 -14.65 5.87
C GLU A 92 -2.85 -14.72 6.52
N PRO A 93 -2.94 -14.85 7.86
CA PRO A 93 -4.19 -15.15 8.55
C PRO A 93 -5.28 -14.09 8.38
N TRP A 94 -4.90 -12.81 8.20
CA TRP A 94 -5.87 -11.74 7.98
C TRP A 94 -6.55 -11.83 6.60
N GLN A 95 -5.91 -12.49 5.63
CA GLN A 95 -6.47 -12.76 4.29
C GLN A 95 -7.19 -14.11 4.23
N GLY A 96 -6.93 -15.00 5.19
CA GLY A 96 -7.31 -16.41 5.12
C GLY A 96 -6.34 -17.30 4.32
N TYR A 97 -5.33 -16.72 3.66
CA TYR A 97 -4.35 -17.49 2.87
C TYR A 97 -3.50 -18.39 3.78
N GLY A 98 -3.53 -19.69 3.49
CA GLY A 98 -2.97 -20.77 4.31
C GLY A 98 -3.93 -21.32 5.38
N PHE A 99 -5.19 -20.84 5.42
CA PHE A 99 -6.19 -21.27 6.40
C PHE A 99 -7.46 -21.86 5.76
N ASP A 100 -7.71 -21.60 4.47
CA ASP A 100 -8.68 -22.33 3.64
C ASP A 100 -8.05 -23.54 2.91
N GLU A 101 -8.87 -24.41 2.33
CA GLU A 101 -8.41 -25.64 1.69
C GLU A 101 -7.65 -25.39 0.37
N GLU A 102 -7.96 -24.29 -0.32
CA GLU A 102 -7.47 -23.99 -1.66
C GLU A 102 -6.05 -23.43 -1.56
N SER A 103 -5.84 -22.47 -0.65
CA SER A 103 -4.53 -21.89 -0.37
C SER A 103 -3.59 -22.86 0.35
N LYS A 104 -4.10 -23.74 1.24
CA LYS A 104 -3.31 -24.85 1.79
C LYS A 104 -2.80 -25.77 0.69
N LYS A 105 -3.62 -26.06 -0.32
CA LYS A 105 -3.21 -26.89 -1.46
C LYS A 105 -2.11 -26.20 -2.29
N VAL A 106 -2.19 -24.89 -2.49
CA VAL A 106 -1.13 -24.11 -3.16
C VAL A 106 0.18 -24.16 -2.37
N LEU A 107 0.13 -23.88 -1.06
CA LEU A 107 1.30 -23.94 -0.16
C LEU A 107 1.91 -25.35 -0.09
N ALA A 108 1.07 -26.39 -0.12
CA ALA A 108 1.52 -27.78 -0.15
C ALA A 108 2.34 -28.11 -1.41
N GLY A 109 2.15 -27.39 -2.53
CA GLY A 109 2.99 -27.50 -3.72
C GLY A 109 4.45 -27.09 -3.47
N GLY A 110 4.69 -26.27 -2.45
CA GLY A 110 6.02 -25.85 -2.01
C GLY A 110 6.67 -26.75 -0.95
N ARG A 111 6.12 -27.94 -0.68
CA ARG A 111 6.70 -28.89 0.29
C ARG A 111 8.05 -29.41 -0.19
N ILE A 112 9.00 -29.51 0.73
CA ILE A 112 10.33 -30.07 0.48
C ILE A 112 10.50 -31.30 1.38
N ASP A 113 10.85 -32.44 0.79
CA ASP A 113 10.98 -33.73 1.48
C ASP A 113 9.75 -34.09 2.34
N GLY A 114 8.56 -33.78 1.82
CA GLY A 114 7.28 -34.03 2.49
C GLY A 114 6.96 -33.08 3.65
N LYS A 115 7.78 -32.06 3.91
CA LYS A 115 7.58 -31.10 5.01
C LYS A 115 6.93 -29.82 4.50
N ASP A 116 5.96 -29.34 5.29
CA ASP A 116 5.38 -28.02 5.10
C ASP A 116 6.42 -26.92 5.36
N ILE A 117 6.49 -25.96 4.45
CA ILE A 117 7.33 -24.78 4.55
C ILE A 117 6.44 -23.55 4.59
N THR A 118 6.29 -22.97 5.78
CA THR A 118 5.33 -21.87 6.08
C THR A 118 6.01 -20.50 6.17
N TRP A 119 7.14 -20.33 5.51
CA TRP A 119 7.92 -19.08 5.48
C TRP A 119 8.64 -19.00 4.12
N GLY A 120 9.18 -17.84 3.77
CA GLY A 120 10.01 -17.69 2.56
C GLY A 120 10.77 -16.37 2.52
N ASP A 121 11.62 -16.22 1.51
CA ASP A 121 12.42 -15.03 1.24
C ASP A 121 12.21 -14.59 -0.21
N THR A 122 11.22 -13.74 -0.47
CA THR A 122 10.90 -13.27 -1.83
C THR A 122 11.99 -12.34 -2.33
N HIS A 123 12.40 -12.41 -3.59
CA HIS A 123 13.47 -11.55 -4.12
C HIS A 123 13.08 -10.79 -5.39
N HIS A 124 12.95 -11.48 -6.52
CA HIS A 124 12.80 -10.81 -7.82
C HIS A 124 11.41 -11.09 -8.40
N PRO A 125 10.48 -10.12 -8.40
CA PRO A 125 9.24 -10.22 -9.15
C PRO A 125 9.51 -10.06 -10.66
N GLY A 126 9.00 -10.98 -11.48
CA GLY A 126 9.05 -10.91 -12.94
C GLY A 126 7.65 -10.99 -13.55
N PHE A 127 7.31 -10.09 -14.46
CA PHE A 127 6.01 -10.09 -15.13
C PHE A 127 5.99 -11.08 -16.29
N SER A 128 4.82 -11.62 -16.59
CA SER A 128 4.60 -12.20 -17.91
C SER A 128 4.69 -11.12 -18.99
N GLU A 129 5.23 -11.53 -20.14
CA GLU A 129 5.46 -10.69 -21.29
C GLU A 129 4.78 -11.27 -22.54
N THR A 130 4.38 -10.36 -23.45
CA THR A 130 4.00 -10.64 -24.83
C THR A 130 4.82 -9.71 -25.74
N ASN A 131 5.59 -10.28 -26.67
CA ASN A 131 6.56 -9.56 -27.51
C ASN A 131 7.57 -8.69 -26.72
N GLY A 132 7.95 -9.10 -25.51
CA GLY A 132 8.90 -8.39 -24.67
C GLY A 132 8.31 -7.22 -23.87
N GLU A 133 6.99 -7.07 -23.87
CA GLU A 133 6.28 -6.08 -23.06
C GLU A 133 5.44 -6.78 -22.00
N ALA A 134 5.45 -6.25 -20.77
CA ALA A 134 4.64 -6.77 -19.69
C ALA A 134 3.15 -6.75 -20.05
N ASP A 135 2.51 -7.91 -20.04
CA ASP A 135 1.12 -8.08 -20.51
C ASP A 135 0.09 -8.06 -19.36
N GLY A 136 0.57 -8.01 -18.12
CA GLY A 136 -0.25 -7.88 -16.92
C GLY A 136 -1.08 -9.13 -16.58
N GLN A 137 -0.73 -10.31 -17.12
CA GLN A 137 -1.45 -11.55 -16.83
C GLN A 137 -0.95 -12.22 -15.54
N PHE A 138 0.35 -12.40 -15.41
CA PHE A 138 0.98 -13.13 -14.32
C PHE A 138 2.17 -12.38 -13.73
N LEU A 139 2.47 -12.72 -12.48
CA LEU A 139 3.71 -12.36 -11.81
C LEU A 139 4.38 -13.62 -11.27
N PHE A 140 5.63 -13.80 -11.62
CA PHE A 140 6.50 -14.85 -11.12
C PHE A 140 7.34 -14.28 -9.98
N ILE A 141 7.53 -15.04 -8.91
CA ILE A 141 8.43 -14.65 -7.84
C ILE A 141 9.11 -15.84 -7.20
N ASN A 142 10.39 -15.69 -6.90
CA ASN A 142 11.19 -16.74 -6.29
C ASN A 142 11.22 -16.65 -4.76
N ASP A 143 11.46 -17.80 -4.12
CA ASP A 143 11.89 -17.91 -2.73
C ASP A 143 13.36 -18.31 -2.71
N LYS A 144 14.20 -17.42 -2.18
CA LYS A 144 15.64 -17.66 -2.06
C LYS A 144 15.98 -18.71 -1.02
N ALA A 145 15.26 -18.72 0.09
CA ALA A 145 15.63 -19.52 1.24
C ALA A 145 15.21 -20.99 1.09
N ASN A 146 14.11 -21.22 0.38
CA ASN A 146 13.65 -22.54 -0.02
C ASN A 146 13.43 -22.48 -1.53
N PRO A 147 14.18 -23.22 -2.35
CA PRO A 147 14.33 -22.96 -3.80
C PRO A 147 13.02 -23.22 -4.55
N ARG A 148 12.11 -22.25 -4.51
CA ARG A 148 10.75 -22.34 -5.02
C ARG A 148 10.46 -21.16 -5.94
N ILE A 149 9.56 -21.36 -6.88
CA ILE A 149 8.98 -20.32 -7.72
C ILE A 149 7.47 -20.36 -7.55
N ALA A 150 6.87 -19.18 -7.40
CA ALA A 150 5.43 -19.00 -7.36
C ALA A 150 4.93 -18.28 -8.61
N VAL A 151 3.73 -18.64 -9.05
CA VAL A 151 2.97 -17.94 -10.10
C VAL A 151 1.78 -17.27 -9.45
N LEU A 152 1.65 -15.96 -9.64
CA LEU A 152 0.53 -15.15 -9.20
C LEU A 152 -0.29 -14.72 -10.42
N ASP A 153 -1.61 -14.79 -10.32
CA ASP A 153 -2.52 -14.24 -11.33
C ASP A 153 -2.84 -12.78 -10.97
N LEU A 154 -2.57 -11.86 -11.89
CA LEU A 154 -2.73 -10.43 -11.64
C LEU A 154 -4.19 -9.95 -11.81
N ARG A 155 -5.09 -10.81 -12.29
CA ARG A 155 -6.52 -10.49 -12.39
C ARG A 155 -7.21 -10.52 -11.03
N ASP A 156 -6.77 -11.39 -10.13
CA ASP A 156 -7.32 -11.54 -8.77
C ASP A 156 -6.29 -11.30 -7.65
N PHE A 157 -5.01 -11.13 -8.00
CA PHE A 157 -3.92 -10.88 -7.07
C PHE A 157 -3.75 -12.02 -6.06
N GLU A 158 -3.71 -13.25 -6.56
CA GLU A 158 -3.53 -14.47 -5.75
C GLU A 158 -2.47 -15.40 -6.32
N THR A 159 -1.75 -16.11 -5.45
CA THR A 159 -0.85 -17.19 -5.84
C THR A 159 -1.63 -18.41 -6.31
N LYS A 160 -1.33 -18.88 -7.51
CA LYS A 160 -2.01 -20.03 -8.14
C LYS A 160 -1.20 -21.31 -8.08
N GLN A 161 0.13 -21.19 -8.05
CA GLN A 161 1.01 -22.35 -8.04
C GLN A 161 2.32 -22.01 -7.33
N ILE A 162 2.87 -23.00 -6.64
CA ILE A 162 4.24 -23.01 -6.15
C ILE A 162 4.91 -24.29 -6.65
N VAL A 163 6.11 -24.16 -7.19
CA VAL A 163 6.94 -25.29 -7.64
C VAL A 163 8.29 -25.23 -6.93
N VAL A 164 8.78 -26.38 -6.49
CA VAL A 164 10.10 -26.54 -5.89
C VAL A 164 11.11 -26.92 -6.98
N ASN A 165 12.26 -26.27 -7.01
CA ASN A 165 13.39 -26.70 -7.81
C ASN A 165 14.04 -27.94 -7.15
N PRO A 166 14.12 -29.10 -7.84
CA PRO A 166 14.62 -30.34 -7.24
C PRO A 166 16.15 -30.40 -7.12
N SER A 167 16.87 -29.49 -7.77
CA SER A 167 18.33 -29.55 -7.91
C SER A 167 19.05 -28.54 -7.02
N TYR A 168 18.41 -27.40 -6.76
CA TYR A 168 19.03 -26.31 -6.01
C TYR A 168 18.67 -26.37 -4.53
N LYS A 169 19.42 -25.61 -3.73
CA LYS A 169 19.15 -25.38 -2.29
C LYS A 169 18.78 -23.94 -1.98
N SER A 170 19.00 -23.05 -2.94
CA SER A 170 18.68 -21.63 -2.86
C SER A 170 18.45 -21.12 -4.27
N GLU A 171 17.41 -20.30 -4.43
CA GLU A 171 17.05 -19.70 -5.71
C GLU A 171 17.08 -18.17 -5.58
N HIS A 172 18.20 -17.52 -5.91
CA HIS A 172 18.27 -16.06 -5.79
C HIS A 172 17.62 -15.39 -7.00
N GLY A 173 18.27 -15.44 -8.16
CA GLY A 173 17.71 -14.86 -9.39
C GLY A 173 17.05 -15.95 -10.23
N GLY A 174 15.71 -15.99 -10.25
CA GLY A 174 15.02 -17.13 -10.85
C GLY A 174 13.66 -16.87 -11.50
N ALA A 175 13.14 -15.64 -11.45
CA ALA A 175 11.82 -15.30 -12.01
C ALA A 175 11.96 -14.46 -13.29
N PHE A 176 12.67 -15.00 -14.28
CA PHE A 176 12.79 -14.37 -15.61
C PHE A 176 11.98 -15.18 -16.62
N VAL A 177 11.23 -14.48 -17.45
CA VAL A 177 10.45 -15.08 -18.53
C VAL A 177 11.10 -14.80 -19.87
N THR A 178 10.76 -15.62 -20.86
CA THR A 178 10.98 -15.29 -22.26
C THR A 178 10.03 -14.16 -22.69
N PRO A 179 10.32 -13.47 -23.81
CA PRO A 179 9.48 -12.37 -24.30
C PRO A 179 8.00 -12.70 -24.55
N ASN A 180 7.61 -13.98 -24.63
CA ASN A 180 6.21 -14.39 -24.75
C ASN A 180 5.74 -15.35 -23.64
N THR A 181 6.53 -15.50 -22.57
CA THR A 181 6.18 -16.36 -21.42
C THR A 181 5.87 -17.83 -21.81
N GLU A 182 6.61 -18.36 -22.79
CA GLU A 182 6.54 -19.76 -23.26
C GLU A 182 7.40 -20.78 -22.48
#